data_AF-A0A8S3CX01-F1
#
_entry.id   AF-A0A8S3CX01-F1
#
_cell.length_a   1.000
_cell.length_b   1.000
_cell.length_c   1.000
_cell.angle_alpha   90.00
_cell.angle_beta   90.00
_cell.angle_gamma   90.00
#
_symmetry.space_group_name_H-M   'P 1'
#
loop_
_entity.id
_entity.type
_entity.pdbx_description
1 polymer ?
#
loop_
_entity_poly.entity_id
_entity_poly.type
_entity_poly.pdbx_seq_one_letter_code
_entity_poly.pdbx_strand_id
1 'polypeptide(L)' 'IGIHQIEVTYENIPVPGSPFRVNAIPGCDPLRVRAYGPGLEYAITNEPTTFTIETKGAGQGSLGLAIEG' A
#
# COMPACT_ATOMS: atom_id res chain seq x y z
N ILE A 1 0.94 11.35 13.31
CA ILE A 1 0.36 12.06 12.16
C ILE A 1 0.74 13.53 12.29
N GLY A 2 1.27 14.17 11.25
CA GLY A 2 1.67 15.58 11.29
C GLY A 2 2.87 15.91 10.40
N ILE A 3 3.29 17.18 10.41
CA ILE A 3 4.43 17.67 9.62
C ILE A 3 5.74 17.22 10.25
N HIS A 4 6.57 16.56 9.45
CA HIS A 4 7.93 16.15 9.77
C HIS A 4 8.91 16.89 8.86
N GLN A 5 10.13 17.10 9.34
CA GLN A 5 11.20 17.75 8.59
C GLN A 5 12.31 16.74 8.34
N ILE A 6 12.73 16.63 7.08
CA ILE A 6 13.86 15.81 6.66
C ILE A 6 14.98 16.75 6.24
N GLU A 7 16.07 16.72 7.00
CA GLU A 7 17.29 17.46 6.69
C GLU A 7 18.22 16.59 5.87
N VAL A 8 18.62 17.10 4.70
CA VAL A 8 19.58 16.45 3.81
C VAL A 8 20.76 17.40 3.61
N THR A 9 21.95 16.94 3.97
CA THR A 9 23.19 17.71 3.90
C THR A 9 24.29 16.92 3.19
N TYR A 10 25.14 17.62 2.45
CA TYR A 10 26.41 17.11 1.91
C TYR A 10 27.54 17.91 2.55
N GLU A 11 28.50 17.25 3.20
CA GLU A 11 29.58 17.92 3.97
C GLU A 11 29.07 18.96 4.98
N ASN A 12 27.95 18.69 5.64
CA ASN A 12 27.23 19.61 6.55
C ASN A 12 26.63 20.85 5.86
N ILE A 13 26.65 20.93 4.53
CA ILE A 13 25.98 21.97 3.74
C ILE A 13 24.61 21.45 3.29
N PRO A 14 23.49 22.13 3.61
CA PRO A 14 22.17 21.74 3.14
C PRO A 14 22.10 21.73 1.61
N VAL A 15 21.53 20.65 1.05
CA VAL A 15 21.22 20.61 -0.38
C VAL A 15 20.06 21.56 -0.69
N PRO A 16 19.91 22.06 -1.93
CA PRO A 16 18.78 22.88 -2.31
C PRO A 16 17.43 22.22 -1.96
N GLY A 17 16.58 22.94 -1.25
CA GLY A 17 15.26 22.47 -0.80
C GLY A 17 15.24 21.78 0.58
N SER A 18 16.40 21.52 1.18
CA SER A 18 16.47 21.07 2.57
C SER A 18 16.26 22.24 3.56
N PRO A 19 15.47 22.07 4.63
CA PRO A 19 14.75 20.86 5.02
C PRO A 19 13.46 20.63 4.23
N PHE A 20 13.20 19.37 3.88
CA PHE A 20 11.96 18.95 3.22
C PHE A 20 10.87 18.71 4.26
N ARG A 21 9.71 19.36 4.07
CA ARG A 21 8.54 19.15 4.92
C ARG A 21 7.68 18.03 4.35
N VAL A 22 7.48 16.97 5.14
CA VAL A 22 6.64 15.82 4.77
C VAL A 22 5.47 15.73 5.74
N ASN A 23 4.25 15.67 5.22
CA ASN A 23 3.08 15.44 6.05
C ASN A 23 2.86 13.93 6.22
N ALA A 24 3.12 13.41 7.42
CA ALA A 24 2.89 12.00 7.73
C ALA A 24 1.40 11.77 8.00
N ILE A 25 0.75 11.02 7.11
CA ILE A 25 -0.64 10.56 7.25
C ILE A 25 -0.70 9.27 8.08
N PRO A 26 -1.85 8.92 8.70
CA PRO A 26 -2.02 7.60 9.30
C PRO A 26 -1.75 6.53 8.25
N GLY A 27 -1.02 5.50 8.65
CA GLY A 27 -0.69 4.37 7.78
C GLY A 27 -1.90 3.51 7.44
N CYS A 28 -1.66 2.50 6.63
CA CYS A 28 -2.58 1.41 6.40
C CYS A 28 -2.53 0.40 7.56
N ASP A 29 -3.64 -0.28 7.84
CA ASP A 29 -3.72 -1.48 8.66
C ASP A 29 -4.00 -2.69 7.73
N PRO A 30 -2.94 -3.35 7.22
CA PRO A 30 -3.09 -4.46 6.27
C PRO A 30 -3.83 -5.66 6.86
N LEU A 31 -3.85 -5.81 8.19
CA LEU A 31 -4.53 -6.92 8.86
C LEU A 31 -6.06 -6.84 8.72
N ARG A 32 -6.59 -5.68 8.32
CA ARG A 32 -8.02 -5.49 8.03
C ARG A 32 -8.39 -5.84 6.59
N VAL A 33 -7.42 -6.12 5.72
CA VAL A 33 -7.69 -6.58 4.36
C VAL A 33 -8.08 -8.06 4.40
N ARG A 34 -9.15 -8.41 3.69
CA ARG A 34 -9.62 -9.80 3.57
C ARG A 34 -9.83 -10.15 2.10
N ALA A 35 -9.45 -11.36 1.71
CA ALA A 35 -9.74 -11.89 0.38
C ALA A 35 -10.55 -13.18 0.51
N TYR A 36 -11.60 -13.34 -0.29
CA TYR A 36 -12.47 -14.51 -0.24
C TYR A 36 -13.18 -14.75 -1.57
N GLY A 37 -13.65 -15.98 -1.79
CA GLY A 37 -14.41 -16.38 -2.98
C GLY A 37 -13.80 -17.60 -3.68
N PRO A 38 -14.57 -18.26 -4.55
CA PRO A 38 -14.20 -19.56 -5.13
C PRO A 38 -12.91 -19.49 -5.94
N GLY A 39 -12.61 -18.35 -6.59
CA GLY A 39 -11.40 -18.17 -7.38
C GLY A 39 -10.08 -18.18 -6.58
N LEU A 40 -10.13 -18.19 -5.25
CA LEU A 40 -8.96 -18.41 -4.39
C LEU A 40 -8.77 -19.87 -3.98
N GLU A 41 -9.78 -20.72 -4.18
CA GLU A 41 -9.76 -22.13 -3.79
C GLU A 41 -9.56 -23.04 -5.00
N TYR A 42 -10.31 -22.79 -6.08
CA TYR A 42 -10.21 -23.57 -7.32
C TYR A 42 -10.68 -22.78 -8.55
N ALA A 43 -10.28 -23.24 -9.72
CA ALA A 43 -10.74 -22.75 -11.01
C ALA A 43 -10.85 -23.90 -12.02
N ILE A 44 -11.78 -23.79 -12.97
CA ILE A 44 -11.93 -24.74 -14.07
C ILE A 44 -11.37 -24.09 -15.34
N THR A 45 -10.57 -24.83 -16.10
CA THR A 45 -9.98 -24.33 -17.34
C THR A 45 -11.07 -23.86 -18.31
N ASN A 46 -10.88 -22.68 -18.90
CA ASN A 46 -11.83 -22.01 -19.77
C ASN A 46 -13.14 -21.55 -19.10
N GLU A 47 -13.25 -21.63 -17.78
CA GLU A 47 -14.37 -21.05 -17.03
C GLU A 47 -13.90 -19.86 -16.19
N PRO A 48 -14.56 -18.69 -16.29
CA PRO A 48 -14.23 -17.55 -15.44
C PRO A 48 -14.58 -17.86 -13.98
N THR A 49 -13.65 -17.60 -13.07
CA THR A 49 -13.88 -17.64 -11.62
C THR A 49 -13.73 -16.25 -11.02
N THR A 50 -14.25 -16.03 -9.82
CA THR A 50 -14.24 -14.72 -9.15
C THR A 50 -13.81 -14.86 -7.70
N PHE A 51 -13.10 -13.85 -7.23
CA PHE A 51 -12.86 -13.62 -5.81
C PHE A 51 -13.00 -12.12 -5.51
N THR A 52 -13.14 -11.78 -4.24
CA THR A 52 -13.33 -10.42 -3.74
C THR A 52 -12.23 -10.07 -2.76
N ILE A 53 -11.74 -8.83 -2.83
CA ILE A 53 -10.82 -8.24 -1.85
C ILE A 53 -11.58 -7.12 -1.11
N GLU A 54 -11.81 -7.31 0.17
CA GLU A 54 -12.36 -6.30 1.08
C GLU A 54 -11.22 -5.51 1.74
N THR A 55 -11.12 -4.22 1.43
CA THR A 55 -10.12 -3.29 2.00
C THR A 55 -10.73 -2.29 2.98
N LYS A 56 -12.02 -2.45 3.31
CA LYS A 56 -12.75 -1.52 4.17
C LYS A 56 -12.10 -1.46 5.55
N GLY A 57 -11.70 -0.25 5.95
CA GLY A 57 -11.09 -0.01 7.26
C GLY A 57 -9.58 -0.24 7.32
N ALA A 58 -8.94 -0.70 6.24
CA ALA A 58 -7.48 -0.83 6.13
C ALA A 58 -6.77 0.52 5.94
N GLY A 59 -7.48 1.61 5.65
CA GLY A 59 -6.85 2.92 5.40
C GLY A 59 -6.37 3.10 3.96
N GLN A 60 -5.61 4.17 3.71
CA GLN A 60 -5.11 4.48 2.35
C GLN A 60 -3.83 3.70 2.05
N GLY A 61 -3.76 3.11 0.87
CA GLY A 61 -2.60 2.37 0.38
C GLY A 61 -2.85 1.79 -1.01
N SER A 62 -1.81 1.21 -1.59
CA SER A 62 -1.89 0.53 -2.89
C SER A 62 -2.19 -0.96 -2.69
N LEU A 63 -3.03 -1.51 -3.56
CA LEU A 63 -3.30 -2.95 -3.64
C LEU A 63 -2.51 -3.54 -4.81
N GLY A 64 -1.67 -4.55 -4.54
CA GLY A 64 -0.98 -5.32 -5.55
C GLY A 64 -1.66 -6.67 -5.77
N LEU A 65 -1.80 -7.09 -7.03
CA LEU A 65 -2.34 -8.40 -7.41
C LEU A 65 -1.39 -9.08 -8.40
N ALA A 66 -1.09 -10.35 -8.17
CA ALA A 66 -0.36 -11.22 -9.08
C ALA A 66 -1.09 -12.56 -9.22
N ILE A 67 -1.14 -13.09 -10.43
CA ILE A 67 -1.70 -14.40 -10.75
C ILE A 67 -0.60 -15.17 -11.48
N GLU A 68 -0.25 -16.34 -10.98
CA GLU A 68 0.73 -17.26 -11.56
C GLU A 68 0.04 -18.61 -11.76
N GLY A 69 0.34 -19.28 -12.88
CA GLY A 69 -0.30 -20.53 -13.30
C GLY A 69 0.70 -21.52 -13.88
#